data_AF-A0A521IAS7-F1
#
_entry.id   AF-A0A521IAS7-F1
#
_cell.length_a   1.000
_cell.length_b   1.000
_cell.length_c   1.000
_cell.angle_alpha   90.00
_cell.angle_beta   90.00
_cell.angle_gamma   90.00
#
_symmetry.space_group_name_H-M   'P 1'
#
loop_
_entity.id
_entity.type
_entity.pdbx_description
1 polymer ?
#
loop_
_entity_poly.entity_id
_entity_poly.type
_entity_poly.pdbx_seq_one_letter_code
_entity_poly.pdbx_strand_id
1 'polypeptide(L)'
;MSDSALFVPPDVVEKWQNALRTREPRALELAYALALALPAEDVAAALLPPTYNAMDTASVEMSSAARALLLEANAKYDALRRGAFKQVDLGNHQVLGFERFGEGEKLLIINNLSAQSQPLKFRDHAGREGWDILNRVEFIFPARVQLEPYEFLWLLVE
;
A
#
# COMPACT_ATOMS: atom_id res chain seq x y z
N MET A 1 -3.96 -22.41 9.03
CA MET A 1 -5.02 -21.71 8.30
C MET A 1 -5.28 -20.41 9.04
N SER A 2 -4.80 -19.29 8.50
CA SER A 2 -5.06 -17.95 9.02
C SER A 2 -5.81 -17.24 7.93
N ASP A 3 -7.14 -17.20 8.05
CA ASP A 3 -8.00 -16.33 7.27
C ASP A 3 -7.66 -14.88 7.66
N SER A 4 -6.65 -14.31 7.04
CA SER A 4 -6.38 -12.88 7.15
C SER A 4 -7.11 -12.17 6.02
N ALA A 5 -8.44 -12.21 6.08
CA ALA A 5 -9.27 -11.40 5.20
C ALA A 5 -8.92 -9.92 5.42
N LEU A 6 -8.68 -9.20 4.33
CA LEU A 6 -8.45 -7.76 4.35
C LEU A 6 -9.65 -7.05 4.98
N PHE A 7 -9.42 -6.30 6.06
CA PHE A 7 -10.44 -5.49 6.72
C PHE A 7 -10.06 -4.01 6.68
N VAL A 8 -10.94 -3.20 6.09
CA VAL A 8 -10.90 -1.74 6.16
C VAL A 8 -12.29 -1.25 6.57
N PRO A 9 -12.42 -0.29 7.51
CA PRO A 9 -13.72 0.17 7.97
C PRO A 9 -14.59 0.69 6.81
N PRO A 10 -15.91 0.43 6.80
CA PRO A 10 -16.78 0.81 5.69
C PRO A 10 -16.77 2.31 5.36
N ASP A 11 -16.67 3.18 6.37
CA ASP A 11 -16.64 4.64 6.17
C ASP A 11 -15.33 5.12 5.51
N VAL A 12 -14.23 4.40 5.76
CA VAL A 12 -12.93 4.64 5.11
C VAL A 12 -13.02 4.18 3.66
N VAL A 13 -13.57 2.99 3.41
CA VAL A 13 -13.78 2.46 2.06
C VAL A 13 -14.66 3.40 1.23
N GLU A 14 -15.77 3.91 1.79
CA GLU A 14 -16.66 4.81 1.08
C GLU A 14 -15.96 6.11 0.65
N LYS A 15 -15.20 6.74 1.55
CA LYS A 15 -14.43 7.96 1.26
C LYS A 15 -13.33 7.72 0.23
N TRP A 16 -12.60 6.61 0.38
CA TRP A 16 -11.58 6.17 -0.56
C TRP A 16 -12.15 5.94 -1.97
N GLN A 17 -13.23 5.18 -2.08
CA GLN A 17 -13.91 4.94 -3.36
C GLN A 17 -14.49 6.22 -3.95
N ASN A 18 -14.93 7.17 -3.12
CA ASN A 18 -15.34 8.48 -3.61
C ASN A 18 -14.16 9.24 -4.23
N ALA A 19 -12.98 9.23 -3.60
CA ALA A 19 -11.77 9.86 -4.16
C ALA A 19 -11.38 9.27 -5.52
N LEU A 20 -11.51 7.94 -5.69
CA LEU A 20 -11.29 7.28 -6.98
C LEU A 20 -12.31 7.71 -8.03
N ARG A 21 -13.60 7.80 -7.66
CA ARG A 21 -14.66 8.27 -8.56
C ARG A 21 -14.47 9.72 -8.99
N THR A 22 -13.96 10.57 -8.10
CA THR A 22 -13.63 11.97 -8.41
C THR A 22 -12.27 12.13 -9.08
N ARG A 23 -11.57 11.03 -9.37
CA ARG A 23 -10.25 11.01 -10.05
C ARG A 23 -9.20 11.84 -9.33
N GLU A 24 -9.18 11.76 -8.00
CA GLU A 24 -8.13 12.40 -7.19
C GLU A 24 -6.76 11.79 -7.55
N PRO A 25 -5.79 12.55 -8.10
CA PRO A 25 -4.60 11.98 -8.72
C PRO A 25 -3.81 11.05 -7.80
N ARG A 26 -3.54 11.47 -6.55
CA ARG A 26 -2.78 10.64 -5.60
C ARG A 26 -3.55 9.39 -5.17
N ALA A 27 -4.87 9.45 -5.10
CA ALA A 27 -5.68 8.27 -4.81
C ALA A 27 -5.58 7.25 -5.96
N LEU A 28 -5.53 7.70 -7.21
CA LEU A 28 -5.35 6.80 -8.36
C LEU A 28 -3.97 6.12 -8.36
N GLU A 29 -2.91 6.86 -8.01
CA GLU A 29 -1.56 6.31 -7.85
C GLU A 29 -1.53 5.24 -6.76
N LEU A 30 -2.12 5.54 -5.59
CA LEU A 30 -2.24 4.57 -4.51
C LEU A 30 -3.08 3.36 -4.90
N ALA A 31 -4.18 3.53 -5.64
CA ALA A 31 -4.99 2.41 -6.10
C ALA A 31 -4.20 1.48 -7.03
N TYR A 32 -3.35 2.03 -7.89
CA TYR A 32 -2.46 1.25 -8.74
C TYR A 32 -1.40 0.51 -7.92
N ALA A 33 -0.78 1.17 -6.94
CA ALA A 33 0.16 0.54 -6.03
C ALA A 33 -0.51 -0.64 -5.28
N LEU A 34 -1.69 -0.43 -4.71
CA LEU A 34 -2.46 -1.48 -4.03
C LEU A 34 -2.81 -2.65 -4.96
N ALA A 35 -3.19 -2.38 -6.21
CA ALA A 35 -3.48 -3.43 -7.19
C ALA A 35 -2.26 -4.32 -7.51
N LEU A 36 -1.05 -3.79 -7.38
CA LEU A 36 0.20 -4.55 -7.54
C LEU A 36 0.64 -5.26 -6.25
N ALA A 37 0.31 -4.70 -5.09
CA ALA A 37 0.81 -5.15 -3.80
C ALA A 37 -0.11 -6.13 -3.07
N LEU A 38 -1.41 -6.11 -3.33
CA LEU A 38 -2.37 -7.01 -2.71
C LEU A 38 -2.59 -8.28 -3.58
N PRO A 39 -2.92 -9.43 -2.98
CA PRO A 39 -3.33 -10.62 -3.73
C PRO A 39 -4.60 -10.34 -4.56
N ALA A 40 -4.70 -10.90 -5.76
CA ALA A 40 -5.81 -10.63 -6.68
C ALA A 40 -7.21 -10.95 -6.09
N GLU A 41 -7.27 -11.93 -5.18
CA GLU A 41 -8.47 -12.33 -4.44
C GLU A 41 -8.92 -11.31 -3.39
N ASP A 42 -8.01 -10.47 -2.88
CA ASP A 42 -8.27 -9.45 -1.85
C ASP A 42 -8.42 -8.02 -2.42
N VAL A 43 -7.84 -7.73 -3.59
CA VAL A 43 -7.84 -6.39 -4.23
C VAL A 43 -9.25 -5.94 -4.63
N ALA A 44 -9.98 -6.81 -5.32
CA ALA A 44 -11.06 -6.39 -6.21
C ALA A 44 -12.42 -6.23 -5.52
N ALA A 45 -12.67 -6.94 -4.43
CA ALA A 45 -13.99 -6.93 -3.79
C ALA A 45 -14.11 -5.90 -2.65
N ALA A 46 -13.02 -5.59 -1.95
CA ALA A 46 -13.09 -4.82 -0.69
C ALA A 46 -12.74 -3.33 -0.83
N LEU A 47 -11.80 -2.95 -1.72
CA LEU A 47 -11.26 -1.58 -1.76
C LEU A 47 -11.57 -0.81 -3.03
N LEU A 48 -11.64 -1.48 -4.18
CA LEU A 48 -11.86 -0.83 -5.47
C LEU A 48 -13.35 -0.80 -5.82
N PRO A 49 -13.87 0.28 -6.44
CA PRO A 49 -15.21 0.27 -7.02
C PRO A 49 -15.32 -0.86 -8.06
N PRO A 50 -16.48 -1.54 -8.21
CA PRO A 50 -16.64 -2.65 -9.15
C PRO A 50 -16.30 -2.32 -10.61
N THR A 51 -16.45 -1.05 -10.98
CA THR A 51 -16.18 -0.54 -12.33
C THR A 51 -14.76 -0.01 -12.51
N TYR A 52 -13.93 -0.02 -11.46
CA TYR A 52 -12.60 0.56 -11.48
C TYR A 52 -11.57 -0.50 -11.85
N ASN A 53 -11.01 -0.37 -13.06
CA ASN A 53 -9.79 -1.10 -13.41
C ASN A 53 -8.59 -0.21 -13.11
N ALA A 54 -7.85 -0.53 -12.04
CA ALA A 54 -6.67 0.21 -11.63
C ALA A 54 -5.58 0.25 -12.71
N MET A 55 -5.40 -0.87 -13.43
CA MET A 55 -4.36 -1.01 -14.45
C MET A 55 -4.65 -0.14 -15.69
N ASP A 56 -5.92 -0.05 -16.08
CA ASP A 56 -6.35 0.77 -17.22
C ASP A 56 -6.41 2.25 -16.84
N THR A 57 -6.95 2.58 -15.66
CA THR A 57 -7.18 3.98 -15.25
C THR A 57 -5.87 4.71 -14.96
N ALA A 58 -4.93 4.06 -14.26
CA ALA A 58 -3.66 4.67 -13.93
C ALA A 58 -2.74 4.84 -15.15
N SER A 59 -2.97 4.07 -16.23
CA SER A 59 -2.22 4.23 -17.48
C SER A 59 -2.42 5.60 -18.15
N VAL A 60 -3.51 6.30 -17.79
CA VAL A 60 -3.89 7.59 -18.36
C VAL A 60 -3.51 8.76 -17.44
N GLU A 61 -3.50 8.57 -16.11
CA GLU A 61 -3.44 9.69 -15.15
C GLU A 61 -2.24 9.68 -14.19
N MET A 62 -1.48 8.58 -14.13
CA MET A 62 -0.24 8.54 -13.35
C MET A 62 0.97 8.90 -14.21
N SER A 63 1.98 9.52 -13.59
CA SER A 63 3.25 9.77 -14.29
C SER A 63 3.91 8.46 -14.75
N SER A 64 4.52 8.46 -15.94
CA SER A 64 5.21 7.28 -16.48
C SER A 64 6.36 6.80 -15.58
N ALA A 65 7.02 7.72 -14.87
CA ALA A 65 8.08 7.43 -13.92
C ALA A 65 7.58 6.67 -12.70
N ALA A 66 6.51 7.15 -12.05
CA ALA A 66 5.91 6.47 -10.89
C ALA A 66 5.42 5.07 -11.26
N ARG A 67 4.79 4.94 -12.44
CA ARG A 67 4.37 3.64 -12.97
C ARG A 67 5.53 2.67 -13.15
N ALA A 68 6.62 3.13 -13.76
CA ALA A 68 7.79 2.31 -14.00
C ALA A 68 8.42 1.81 -12.70
N LEU A 69 8.53 2.67 -11.69
CA LEU A 69 9.04 2.31 -10.37
C LEU A 69 8.22 1.20 -9.71
N LEU A 70 6.89 1.31 -9.73
CA LEU A 70 5.99 0.32 -9.15
C LEU A 70 6.04 -1.03 -9.89
N LEU A 71 6.11 -1.00 -11.22
CA LEU A 71 6.24 -2.21 -12.03
C LEU A 71 7.59 -2.88 -11.84
N GLU A 72 8.68 -2.11 -11.75
CA GLU A 72 10.01 -2.63 -11.48
C GLU A 72 10.07 -3.29 -10.09
N ALA A 73 9.49 -2.66 -9.07
CA ALA A 73 9.38 -3.25 -7.74
C ALA A 73 8.58 -4.56 -7.79
N ASN A 74 7.40 -4.57 -8.41
CA ASN A 74 6.59 -5.80 -8.55
C ASN A 74 7.33 -6.91 -9.29
N ALA A 75 8.11 -6.59 -10.33
CA ALA A 75 8.91 -7.58 -11.04
C ALA A 75 10.08 -8.13 -10.21
N LYS A 76 10.72 -7.26 -9.42
CA LYS A 76 11.93 -7.58 -8.66
C LYS A 76 11.66 -8.43 -7.41
N TYR A 77 10.61 -8.12 -6.65
CA TYR A 77 10.38 -8.76 -5.34
C TYR A 77 9.33 -9.86 -5.44
N ASP A 78 9.73 -11.09 -5.15
CA ASP A 78 8.85 -12.26 -5.20
C ASP A 78 7.74 -12.19 -4.15
N ALA A 79 8.00 -11.53 -3.02
CA ALA A 79 7.00 -11.23 -2.01
C ALA A 79 5.73 -10.56 -2.59
N LEU A 80 5.87 -9.64 -3.56
CA LEU A 80 4.73 -8.94 -4.18
C LEU A 80 3.93 -9.85 -5.13
N ARG A 81 4.62 -10.69 -5.91
CA ARG A 81 3.99 -11.53 -6.95
C ARG A 81 3.34 -12.77 -6.39
N ARG A 82 4.01 -13.43 -5.45
CA ARG A 82 3.67 -14.78 -4.97
C ARG A 82 3.78 -14.94 -3.46
N GLY A 83 4.27 -13.92 -2.77
CA GLY A 83 4.38 -13.97 -1.31
C GLY A 83 3.02 -14.07 -0.66
N ALA A 84 3.01 -14.68 0.53
CA ALA A 84 1.85 -14.69 1.40
C ALA A 84 1.52 -13.26 1.87
N PHE A 85 0.28 -13.09 2.31
CA PHE A 85 -0.27 -11.83 2.76
C PHE A 85 -0.64 -11.92 4.24
N LYS A 86 -0.40 -10.84 4.99
CA LYS A 86 -0.88 -10.68 6.36
C LYS A 86 -1.14 -9.20 6.65
N GLN A 87 -2.38 -8.85 6.97
CA GLN A 87 -2.68 -7.50 7.44
C GLN A 87 -2.01 -7.21 8.79
N VAL A 88 -1.53 -5.98 8.96
CA VAL A 88 -0.87 -5.50 10.19
C VAL A 88 -1.66 -4.32 10.74
N ASP A 89 -1.95 -4.37 12.05
CA ASP A 89 -2.54 -3.24 12.76
C ASP A 89 -1.47 -2.20 13.10
N LEU A 90 -1.66 -1.00 12.57
CA LEU A 90 -0.79 0.15 12.78
C LEU A 90 -1.34 1.14 13.82
N GLY A 91 -2.47 0.82 14.44
CA GLY A 91 -3.16 1.65 15.43
C GLY A 91 -3.83 2.90 14.85
N ASN A 92 -3.98 2.97 13.53
CA ASN A 92 -4.72 4.01 12.82
C ASN A 92 -5.55 3.37 11.71
N HIS A 93 -6.88 3.39 11.85
CA HIS A 93 -7.81 2.75 10.93
C HIS A 93 -7.89 3.43 9.54
N GLN A 94 -7.37 4.66 9.41
CA GLN A 94 -7.24 5.35 8.12
C GLN A 94 -5.99 4.91 7.35
N VAL A 95 -5.09 4.16 7.99
CA VAL A 95 -3.85 3.67 7.40
C VAL A 95 -3.90 2.16 7.29
N LEU A 96 -3.90 1.67 6.06
CA LEU A 96 -3.84 0.24 5.78
C LEU A 96 -2.39 -0.22 5.77
N GLY A 97 -2.02 -1.04 6.75
CA GLY A 97 -0.76 -1.75 6.83
C GLY A 97 -0.92 -3.24 6.50
N PHE A 98 0.00 -3.79 5.73
CA PHE A 98 0.09 -5.24 5.54
C PHE A 98 1.50 -5.68 5.17
N GLU A 99 1.78 -6.94 5.42
CA GLU A 99 3.01 -7.61 5.05
C GLU A 99 2.79 -8.49 3.81
N ARG A 100 3.78 -8.47 2.91
CA ARG A 100 3.97 -9.46 1.87
C ARG A 100 5.27 -10.21 2.15
N PHE A 101 5.24 -11.52 2.21
CA PHE A 101 6.44 -12.30 2.57
C PHE A 101 6.56 -13.60 1.75
N GLY A 102 7.76 -13.88 1.25
CA GLY A 102 8.05 -15.01 0.38
C GLY A 102 9.53 -15.09 0.05
N GLU A 103 10.06 -16.29 -0.22
CA GLU A 103 11.46 -16.54 -0.62
C GLU A 103 12.55 -15.83 0.23
N GLY A 104 12.29 -15.62 1.53
CA GLY A 104 13.22 -14.94 2.44
C GLY A 104 13.11 -13.41 2.43
N GLU A 105 12.21 -12.85 1.63
CA GLU A 105 11.88 -11.42 1.61
C GLU A 105 10.64 -11.15 2.47
N LYS A 106 10.66 -10.02 3.18
CA LYS A 106 9.51 -9.51 3.91
C LYS A 106 9.34 -8.02 3.63
N LEU A 107 8.21 -7.65 3.03
CA LEU A 107 7.83 -6.28 2.73
C LEU A 107 6.73 -5.83 3.66
N LEU A 108 6.92 -4.69 4.32
CA LEU A 108 5.87 -3.95 5.02
C LEU A 108 5.35 -2.85 4.09
N ILE A 109 4.06 -2.91 3.78
CA ILE A 109 3.37 -2.01 2.86
C ILE A 109 2.35 -1.20 3.65
N ILE A 110 2.44 0.12 3.52
CA ILE A 110 1.72 1.08 4.37
C ILE A 110 1.06 2.09 3.46
N ASN A 111 -0.23 2.34 3.67
CA ASN A 111 -1.05 3.12 2.76
C ASN A 111 -1.99 4.04 3.53
N ASN A 112 -1.86 5.36 3.37
CA ASN A 112 -2.85 6.30 3.86
C ASN A 112 -4.07 6.28 2.91
N LEU A 113 -5.23 5.80 3.36
CA LEU A 113 -6.43 5.76 2.52
C LEU A 113 -7.25 7.07 2.55
N SER A 114 -6.73 8.10 3.23
CA SER A 114 -7.45 9.33 3.54
C SER A 114 -6.91 10.55 2.77
N ALA A 115 -7.81 11.49 2.47
CA ALA A 115 -7.52 12.80 1.90
C ALA A 115 -6.78 13.76 2.87
N GLN A 116 -6.59 13.34 4.12
CA GLN A 116 -5.90 14.07 5.17
C GLN A 116 -4.61 13.37 5.55
N SER A 117 -3.63 14.13 6.02
CA SER A 117 -2.39 13.56 6.54
C SER A 117 -2.67 12.75 7.82
N GLN A 118 -2.12 11.54 7.89
CA GLN A 118 -2.42 10.59 8.96
C GLN A 118 -1.19 10.30 9.82
N PRO A 119 -1.29 10.38 11.16
CA PRO A 119 -0.20 9.98 12.03
C PRO A 119 -0.06 8.46 12.05
N LEU A 120 1.19 7.99 12.10
CA LEU A 120 1.56 6.59 12.18
C LEU A 120 2.62 6.37 13.25
N LYS A 121 2.56 5.22 13.95
CA LYS A 121 3.55 4.79 14.94
C LYS A 121 4.13 3.44 14.56
N PHE A 122 5.42 3.38 14.30
CA PHE A 122 6.14 2.15 14.00
C PHE A 122 6.53 1.40 15.29
N ARG A 123 5.56 0.97 16.10
CA ARG A 123 5.84 0.45 17.47
C ARG A 123 6.88 -0.66 17.48
N ASP A 124 6.72 -1.64 16.60
CA ASP A 124 7.57 -2.85 16.56
C ASP A 124 8.80 -2.69 15.66
N HIS A 125 8.90 -1.57 14.95
CA HIS A 125 9.97 -1.29 13.99
C HIS A 125 10.83 -0.08 14.37
N ALA A 126 10.44 0.74 15.34
CA ALA A 126 11.13 1.98 15.68
C ALA A 126 12.62 1.75 15.95
N GLY A 127 13.47 2.52 15.27
CA GLY A 127 14.93 2.46 15.37
C GLY A 127 15.57 1.29 14.61
N ARG A 128 14.78 0.40 13.98
CA ARG A 128 15.30 -0.63 13.08
C ARG A 128 15.67 0.00 11.74
N GLU A 129 16.60 -0.65 11.05
CA GLU A 129 16.94 -0.39 9.66
C GLU A 129 16.02 -1.19 8.73
N GLY A 130 15.81 -0.66 7.54
CA GLY A 130 15.09 -1.27 6.44
C GLY A 130 15.43 -0.56 5.15
N TRP A 131 14.70 -0.88 4.09
CA TRP A 131 14.96 -0.30 2.77
C TRP A 131 13.65 0.16 2.12
N ASP A 132 13.57 1.44 1.77
CA ASP A 132 12.48 1.95 0.94
C ASP A 132 12.72 1.51 -0.51
N ILE A 133 11.94 0.54 -0.97
CA ILE A 133 12.17 -0.09 -2.28
C ILE A 133 11.77 0.81 -3.45
N LEU A 134 10.91 1.81 -3.22
CA LEU A 134 10.45 2.74 -4.25
C LEU A 134 11.45 3.89 -4.43
N ASN A 135 11.94 4.43 -3.31
CA ASN A 135 12.92 5.52 -3.32
C ASN A 135 14.37 5.02 -3.42
N ARG A 136 14.60 3.72 -3.21
CA ARG A 136 15.92 3.06 -3.25
C ARG A 136 16.90 3.67 -2.25
N VAL A 137 16.42 3.88 -1.04
CA VAL A 137 17.21 4.44 0.06
C VAL A 137 17.04 3.60 1.31
N GLU A 138 18.07 3.61 2.14
CA GLU A 138 18.00 3.08 3.49
C GLU A 138 16.93 3.85 4.28
N PHE A 139 16.13 3.10 5.03
CA PHE A 139 15.03 3.64 5.80
C PHE A 139 15.22 3.30 7.29
N ILE A 140 15.47 4.33 8.10
CA ILE A 140 15.48 4.19 9.55
C ILE A 140 14.06 4.44 10.06
N PHE A 141 13.44 3.43 10.62
CA PHE A 141 12.06 3.51 11.09
C PHE A 141 11.92 4.56 12.21
N PRO A 142 11.24 5.69 11.97
CA PRO A 142 11.07 6.69 13.01
C PRO A 142 10.05 6.19 14.05
N ALA A 143 10.13 6.65 15.30
CA ALA A 143 9.13 6.28 16.30
C ALA A 143 7.70 6.74 15.90
N ARG A 144 7.62 7.87 15.19
CA ARG A 144 6.38 8.44 14.65
C ARG A 144 6.65 9.09 13.30
N VAL A 145 5.71 8.98 12.39
CA VAL A 145 5.70 9.71 11.11
C VAL A 145 4.30 10.24 10.85
N GLN A 146 4.21 11.24 9.98
CA GLN A 146 2.95 11.69 9.42
C GLN A 146 2.97 11.36 7.93
N LEU A 147 2.00 10.56 7.49
CA LEU A 147 1.81 10.25 6.07
C LEU A 147 0.98 11.34 5.42
N GLU A 148 1.44 11.86 4.30
CA GLU A 148 0.68 12.80 3.48
C GLU A 148 -0.59 12.16 2.90
N PRO A 149 -1.57 12.96 2.42
CA PRO A 149 -2.77 12.43 1.79
C PRO A 149 -2.43 11.44 0.68
N TYR A 150 -2.98 10.22 0.80
CA TYR A 150 -2.77 9.10 -0.11
C TYR A 150 -1.31 8.63 -0.28
N GLU A 151 -0.41 9.01 0.63
CA GLU A 151 0.96 8.52 0.62
C GLU A 151 1.03 7.03 0.97
N PHE A 152 1.99 6.35 0.36
CA PHE A 152 2.30 4.96 0.65
C PHE A 152 3.80 4.71 0.70
N LEU A 153 4.18 3.72 1.49
CA LEU A 153 5.57 3.28 1.69
C LEU A 153 5.64 1.78 1.48
N TRP A 154 6.64 1.33 0.72
CA TRP A 154 6.96 -0.10 0.56
C TRP A 154 8.35 -0.33 1.12
N LEU A 155 8.41 -1.03 2.26
CA LEU A 155 9.63 -1.14 3.06
C LEU A 155 10.05 -2.61 3.12
N LEU A 156 11.24 -2.93 2.65
CA LEU A 156 11.87 -4.22 2.94
C LEU A 156 12.34 -4.21 4.39
N VAL A 157 11.92 -5.23 5.14
CA VAL A 157 12.21 -5.38 6.57
C VAL A 157 12.84 -6.75 6.82
N GLU A 158 13.81 -6.78 7.74
CA GLU A 158 14.42 -8.02 8.24
C GLU A 158 13.58 -8.71 9.33
#